data_AF-A0A2H3BD79-F1
#
_entry.id   AF-A0A2H3BD79-F1
#
_cell.length_a   1.000
_cell.length_b   1.000
_cell.length_c   1.000
_cell.angle_alpha   90.00
_cell.angle_beta   90.00
_cell.angle_gamma   90.00
#
_symmetry.space_group_name_H-M   'P 1'
#
loop_
_entity.id
_entity.type
_entity.pdbx_description
1 polymer ?
#
loop_
_entity_poly.entity_id
_entity_poly.type
_entity_poly.pdbx_seq_one_letter_code
_entity_poly.pdbx_strand_id
1 'polypeptide(L)'
;MSAGVDGTEYLSFDYTFEDPIVVPILGTADSGDIADVQLTQGGLSTLNIVSRGQLDLLNLDVDMRVATINGKLGITSNETGLTQGNVPAIYNTPFNKEA
;
A
#
# COMPACT_ATOMS: atom_id res chain seq x y z
N MET A 1 5.19 -4.72 -3.32
CA MET A 1 5.22 -3.38 -2.68
C MET A 1 6.14 -3.41 -1.47
N SER A 2 6.97 -2.38 -1.33
CA SER A 2 7.86 -2.13 -0.18
C SER A 2 7.52 -0.76 0.39
N ALA A 3 7.29 -0.69 1.70
CA ALA A 3 7.05 0.57 2.37
C ALA A 3 7.77 0.68 3.71
N GLY A 4 7.95 1.93 4.12
CA GLY A 4 8.74 2.22 5.29
C GLY A 4 8.73 3.70 5.63
N VAL A 5 9.79 4.14 6.30
CA VAL A 5 9.95 5.52 6.74
C VAL A 5 11.42 5.89 6.61
N ASP A 6 11.70 7.07 6.06
CA ASP A 6 13.06 7.61 5.95
C ASP A 6 14.03 6.64 5.23
N GLY A 7 13.51 5.93 4.21
CA GLY A 7 14.27 4.95 3.41
C GLY A 7 14.48 3.57 4.07
N THR A 8 14.02 3.39 5.31
CA THR A 8 14.08 2.09 6.00
C THR A 8 12.79 1.32 5.75
N GLU A 9 12.87 0.13 5.14
CA GLU A 9 11.72 -0.74 4.92
C GLU A 9 11.21 -1.34 6.23
N TYR A 10 9.91 -1.28 6.45
CA TYR A 10 9.23 -1.87 7.60
C TYR A 10 8.19 -2.92 7.20
N LEU A 11 7.65 -2.82 5.99
CA LEU A 11 6.66 -3.74 5.50
C LEU A 11 6.85 -4.03 4.02
N SER A 12 6.54 -5.27 3.65
CA SER A 12 6.59 -5.73 2.28
C SER A 12 5.46 -6.74 2.04
N PHE A 13 4.82 -6.62 0.89
CA PHE A 13 3.79 -7.55 0.45
C PHE A 13 3.66 -7.56 -1.07
N ASP A 14 3.16 -8.67 -1.59
CA ASP A 14 2.67 -8.79 -2.97
C ASP A 14 1.20 -9.20 -2.89
N TYR A 15 0.32 -8.45 -3.55
CA TYR A 15 -1.13 -8.58 -3.37
C TYR A 15 -1.87 -8.40 -4.69
N THR A 16 -2.78 -9.34 -4.97
CA THR A 16 -3.72 -9.26 -6.08
C THR A 16 -5.12 -9.09 -5.51
N PHE A 17 -5.80 -8.01 -5.87
CA PHE A 17 -7.16 -7.75 -5.44
C PHE A 17 -8.14 -8.73 -6.10
N GLU A 18 -9.01 -9.37 -5.30
CA GLU A 18 -10.08 -10.22 -5.83
C GLU A 18 -11.06 -9.40 -6.69
N ASP A 19 -11.47 -8.24 -6.17
CA ASP A 19 -12.23 -7.23 -6.90
C ASP A 19 -11.32 -6.05 -7.27
N PRO A 20 -11.18 -5.70 -8.57
CA PRO A 20 -10.31 -4.61 -8.98
C PRO A 20 -10.71 -3.25 -8.39
N ILE A 21 -9.72 -2.51 -7.89
CA ILE A 21 -9.91 -1.14 -7.43
C ILE A 21 -9.98 -0.18 -8.62
N VAL A 22 -10.98 0.70 -8.62
CA VAL A 22 -11.16 1.73 -9.64
C VAL A 22 -10.74 3.08 -9.07
N VAL A 23 -9.61 3.59 -9.54
CA VAL A 23 -9.12 4.94 -9.18
C VAL A 23 -9.74 5.98 -10.14
N PRO A 24 -10.45 7.00 -9.65
CA PRO A 24 -10.94 8.09 -10.49
C PRO A 24 -9.80 8.91 -11.10
N ILE A 25 -10.00 9.47 -12.31
CA ILE A 25 -8.96 10.21 -13.06
C ILE A 25 -8.32 11.35 -12.23
N LEU A 26 -9.09 12.01 -11.37
CA LEU A 26 -8.63 13.10 -10.50
C LEU A 26 -8.89 12.80 -9.02
N GLY A 27 -8.83 11.51 -8.64
CA GLY A 27 -9.12 11.08 -7.27
C GLY A 27 -8.15 10.04 -6.75
N THR A 28 -8.41 9.61 -5.54
CA THR A 28 -7.75 8.48 -4.89
C THR A 28 -8.78 7.39 -4.64
N ALA A 29 -8.32 6.16 -4.48
CA ALA A 29 -9.13 5.06 -3.98
C ALA A 29 -8.37 4.38 -2.85
N ASP A 30 -9.11 3.91 -1.84
CA ASP A 30 -8.58 3.08 -0.78
C ASP A 30 -8.36 1.66 -1.33
N SER A 31 -7.26 1.03 -0.94
CA SER A 31 -6.99 -0.37 -1.29
C SER A 31 -7.85 -1.36 -0.52
N GLY A 32 -8.54 -0.92 0.52
CA GLY A 32 -9.13 -1.80 1.53
C GLY A 32 -8.04 -2.43 2.40
N ASP A 33 -8.43 -3.48 3.10
CA ASP A 33 -7.54 -4.19 4.01
C ASP A 33 -6.67 -5.21 3.27
N ILE A 34 -5.36 -5.10 3.45
CA ILE A 34 -4.39 -6.09 2.96
C ILE A 34 -3.91 -6.89 4.18
N ALA A 35 -4.30 -8.17 4.22
CA ALA A 35 -3.91 -9.09 5.29
C ALA A 35 -2.51 -9.69 5.06
N ASP A 36 -1.96 -10.31 6.11
CA ASP A 36 -0.72 -11.09 6.07
C ASP A 36 0.52 -10.34 5.55
N VAL A 37 0.56 -9.03 5.79
CA VAL A 37 1.71 -8.17 5.45
C VAL A 37 2.94 -8.56 6.28
N GLN A 38 4.06 -8.80 5.60
CA GLN A 38 5.32 -9.13 6.28
C GLN A 38 5.91 -7.88 6.94
N LEU A 39 6.17 -7.96 8.25
CA LEU A 39 6.88 -6.93 9.00
C LEU A 39 8.39 -7.19 8.97
N THR A 40 9.11 -6.49 8.10
CA THR A 40 10.51 -6.80 7.77
C THR A 40 11.48 -6.49 8.90
N GLN A 41 11.10 -5.57 9.80
CA GLN A 41 11.85 -5.26 11.03
C GLN A 41 11.33 -6.01 12.28
N GLY A 42 10.32 -6.87 12.12
CA GLY A 42 9.61 -7.52 13.22
C GLY A 42 8.61 -6.61 13.94
N GLY A 43 7.70 -7.22 14.72
CA GLY A 43 6.54 -6.54 15.30
C GLY A 43 6.87 -5.34 16.21
N LEU A 44 7.84 -5.49 17.12
CA LEU A 44 8.22 -4.42 18.06
C LEU A 44 8.85 -3.21 17.36
N SER A 45 9.75 -3.45 16.40
CA SER A 45 10.40 -2.37 15.64
C SER A 45 9.40 -1.62 14.76
N THR A 46 8.36 -2.31 14.29
CA THR A 46 7.28 -1.75 13.45
C THR A 46 6.37 -0.81 14.25
N LEU A 47 6.33 -0.89 15.59
CA LEU A 47 5.49 0.00 16.40
C LEU A 47 5.82 1.49 16.20
N ASN A 48 7.08 1.80 15.86
CA ASN A 48 7.53 3.16 15.58
C ASN A 48 6.86 3.79 14.35
N ILE A 49 6.44 2.98 13.37
CA ILE A 49 5.76 3.48 12.17
C ILE A 49 4.25 3.54 12.34
N VAL A 50 3.68 2.70 13.22
CA VAL A 50 2.25 2.69 13.54
C VAL A 50 1.83 4.04 14.11
N SER A 51 2.62 4.61 15.03
CA SER A 51 2.32 5.90 15.67
C SER A 51 2.43 7.11 14.73
N ARG A 52 3.09 6.96 13.58
CA ARG A 52 3.21 8.05 12.59
C ARG A 52 1.94 8.21 11.73
N GLY A 53 1.14 7.15 11.55
CA GLY A 53 -0.07 7.18 10.73
C GLY A 53 0.17 7.40 9.22
N GLN A 54 1.41 7.30 8.78
CA GLN A 54 1.82 7.48 7.38
C GLN A 54 3.04 6.61 7.05
N LEU A 55 3.22 6.35 5.75
CA LEU A 55 4.29 5.54 5.18
C LEU A 55 4.85 6.17 3.91
N ASP A 56 6.11 5.86 3.64
CA ASP A 56 6.73 6.09 2.35
C ASP A 56 6.68 4.79 1.54
N LEU A 57 6.14 4.86 0.33
CA LEU A 57 6.28 3.82 -0.68
C LEU A 57 7.70 3.89 -1.23
N LEU A 58 8.51 2.88 -0.86
CA LEU A 58 9.91 2.79 -1.24
C LEU A 58 10.08 2.12 -2.61
N ASN A 59 9.20 1.16 -2.92
CA ASN A 59 9.06 0.57 -4.24
C ASN A 59 7.65 -0.01 -4.41
N LEU A 60 6.94 0.46 -5.43
CA LEU A 60 5.64 -0.08 -5.80
C LEU A 60 5.63 -0.41 -7.29
N ASP A 61 5.35 -1.67 -7.59
CA ASP A 61 5.08 -2.16 -8.93
C ASP A 61 3.59 -2.49 -9.01
N VAL A 62 2.92 -2.03 -10.06
CA VAL A 62 1.46 -2.16 -10.23
C VAL A 62 1.14 -2.63 -11.64
N ASP A 63 0.38 -3.71 -11.72
CA ASP A 63 -0.35 -4.09 -12.91
C ASP A 63 -1.74 -3.45 -12.89
N MET A 64 -2.03 -2.61 -13.89
CA MET A 64 -3.30 -1.89 -13.96
C MET A 64 -3.85 -1.82 -15.38
N ARG A 65 -5.09 -1.37 -15.48
CA ARG A 65 -5.70 -0.96 -16.75
C ARG A 65 -5.93 0.53 -16.73
N VAL A 66 -5.42 1.21 -17.75
CA VAL A 66 -5.61 2.65 -17.95
C VAL A 66 -6.69 2.93 -18.99
N ALA A 67 -7.24 4.15 -18.95
CA ALA A 67 -8.34 4.59 -19.83
C ALA A 67 -9.56 3.66 -19.80
N THR A 68 -9.91 3.17 -18.60
CA THR A 68 -11.08 2.31 -18.39
C THR A 68 -12.36 3.12 -18.32
N ILE A 69 -13.49 2.48 -18.62
CA ILE A 69 -14.83 3.05 -18.42
C ILE A 69 -15.46 2.29 -17.25
N ASN A 70 -15.61 2.97 -16.10
CA ASN A 70 -16.10 2.37 -14.85
C ASN A 70 -15.33 1.08 -14.48
N GLY A 71 -14.00 1.10 -14.60
CA GLY A 71 -13.13 -0.06 -14.29
C GLY A 71 -13.13 -1.18 -15.32
N LYS A 72 -13.86 -1.04 -16.45
CA LYS A 72 -13.94 -2.04 -17.51
C LYS A 72 -13.14 -1.61 -18.74
N LEU A 73 -12.74 -2.60 -19.55
CA LEU A 73 -11.92 -2.44 -20.77
C LEU A 73 -10.53 -1.84 -20.46
N GLY A 74 -10.08 -0.87 -21.25
CA GLY A 74 -8.79 -0.21 -21.07
C GLY A 74 -7.59 -1.00 -21.60
N ILE A 75 -6.44 -0.34 -21.52
CA ILE A 75 -5.15 -0.86 -21.96
C ILE A 75 -4.39 -1.32 -20.72
N THR A 76 -3.82 -2.52 -20.76
CA THR A 76 -2.95 -2.99 -19.67
C THR A 76 -1.68 -2.15 -19.63
N SER A 77 -1.33 -1.67 -18.44
CA SER A 77 -0.06 -1.01 -18.15
C SER A 77 0.59 -1.68 -16.95
N ASN A 78 1.91 -1.81 -17.01
CA ASN A 78 2.73 -2.24 -15.90
C ASN A 78 3.62 -1.06 -15.53
N GLU A 79 3.38 -0.50 -14.34
CA GLU A 79 4.18 0.58 -13.80
C GLU A 79 5.14 -0.02 -12.76
N THR A 80 6.42 0.34 -12.85
CA THR A 80 7.45 -0.19 -11.95
C THR A 80 8.24 0.91 -11.28
N GLY A 81 8.75 0.64 -10.08
CA GLY A 81 9.60 1.57 -9.35
C GLY A 81 8.88 2.84 -8.87
N LEU A 82 7.55 2.78 -8.69
CA LEU A 82 6.81 3.92 -8.18
C LEU A 82 7.20 4.19 -6.73
N THR A 83 7.36 5.48 -6.41
CA THR A 83 7.68 5.94 -5.06
C THR A 83 6.77 7.10 -4.68
N GLN A 84 6.44 7.19 -3.40
CA GLN A 84 5.61 8.26 -2.86
C GLN A 84 5.86 8.41 -1.36
N GLY A 85 6.15 9.62 -0.90
CA GLY A 85 6.30 9.89 0.52
C GLY A 85 4.97 10.29 1.19
N ASN A 86 4.90 10.12 2.50
CA ASN A 86 3.79 10.57 3.35
C ASN A 86 2.40 10.05 2.90
N VAL A 87 2.31 8.79 2.48
CA VAL A 87 1.05 8.14 2.17
C VAL A 87 0.32 7.84 3.48
N PRO A 88 -0.91 8.34 3.68
CA PRO A 88 -1.71 8.03 4.87
C PRO A 88 -1.93 6.52 4.99
N ALA A 89 -1.71 5.97 6.18
CA ALA A 89 -1.82 4.54 6.43
C ALA A 89 -2.53 4.26 7.75
N ILE A 90 -3.50 3.35 7.71
CA ILE A 90 -4.16 2.82 8.90
C ILE A 90 -3.58 1.43 9.16
N TYR A 91 -3.15 1.22 10.40
CA TYR A 91 -2.63 -0.07 10.82
C TYR A 91 -3.68 -0.78 11.66
N ASN A 92 -3.81 -2.09 11.49
CA ASN A 92 -4.54 -2.95 12.41
C ASN A 92 -3.61 -4.09 12.81
N THR A 93 -2.98 -3.96 13.97
CA THR A 93 -1.99 -4.91 14.47
C THR A 93 -2.43 -5.44 15.83
N PRO A 94 -1.98 -6.62 16.26
CA PRO A 94 -2.24 -7.07 17.63
C PRO A 94 -1.71 -6.10 18.70
N PHE A 95 -0.78 -5.21 18.33
CA PHE A 95 -0.09 -4.27 19.23
C PHE A 95 -0.75 -2.89 19.30
N ASN A 96 -1.62 -2.54 18.35
CA ASN A 96 -2.42 -1.32 18.41
C ASN A 96 -3.85 -1.56 18.90
N LYS A 97 -4.19 -2.83 19.16
CA LYS A 97 -5.37 -3.23 19.91
C LYS A 97 -5.12 -3.01 21.40
N GLU A 98 -5.00 -1.74 21.81
CA GLU A 98 -5.00 -1.41 23.24
C GLU A 98 -6.43 -1.41 23.80
N ALA A 99 -6.54 -2.13 24.93
CA ALA A 99 -7.33 -1.87 26.15
C ALA A 99 -8.74 -1.27 26.08
#